data_AF-A0A965ZDL9-F1
#
_entry.id   AF-A0A965ZDL9-F1
#
_cell.length_a   1.000
_cell.length_b   1.000
_cell.length_c   1.000
_cell.angle_alpha   90.00
_cell.angle_beta   90.00
_cell.angle_gamma   90.00
#
_symmetry.space_group_name_H-M   'P 1'
#
loop_
_entity.id
_entity.type
_entity.pdbx_description
1 polymer ?
#
loop_
_entity_poly.entity_id
_entity_poly.type
_entity_poly.pdbx_seq_one_letter_code
_entity_poly.pdbx_strand_id
1 'polypeptide(L)'
;MEIEEYYDALTGFAQTINETGISPEQFISDLINNDHDKIDKLISFRQDFLGVTELNRASGYISMGYFKAYEGVKRETCFVICFELTEQVIKLEYRQRCETYSLTQPIFQAEPSLAEHIRRKDSGNYDNELIDLSAVDQIGDTEIIKYKDHYFLIDYCLNPSELGWIKATFPDNPLFIRLKPYKVFDKQPQGRLFESILMPANPNWWKTLNIHNRDKEGAAYQLGEDEYPDNPQALWEYKVKNINRLEVIAKRDNNGNLSMMLEELTGMDHNNMVFGRCIHLDTDDKQGTNANDAILNHLDLAINVYEDDNGKKRLTENLAHGQVTSNASYRTHLLRIENVPFKSLVGFALLFFKSQTLIQEWFEDQFSK
;
A
#
# COMPACT_ATOMS: atom_id res chain seq x y z
N MET A 1 -4.10 36.39 3.79
CA MET A 1 -3.52 35.13 3.33
C MET A 1 -4.39 34.68 2.20
N GLU A 2 -3.79 34.43 1.04
CA GLU A 2 -4.51 33.88 -0.10
C GLU A 2 -4.59 32.35 0.01
N ILE A 3 -5.50 31.74 -0.76
CA ILE A 3 -5.70 30.28 -0.72
C ILE A 3 -4.43 29.50 -1.10
N GLU A 4 -3.66 30.00 -2.07
CA GLU A 4 -2.39 29.38 -2.47
C GLU A 4 -1.36 29.44 -1.33
N GLU A 5 -1.23 30.59 -0.67
CA GLU A 5 -0.32 30.78 0.47
C GLU A 5 -0.65 29.83 1.64
N TYR A 6 -1.94 29.56 1.86
CA TYR A 6 -2.40 28.62 2.88
C TYR A 6 -1.93 27.18 2.57
N TYR A 7 -2.16 26.70 1.35
CA TYR A 7 -1.78 25.34 0.96
C TYR A 7 -0.25 25.16 0.83
N ASP A 8 0.47 26.21 0.42
CA ASP A 8 1.94 26.21 0.44
C ASP A 8 2.48 26.10 1.87
N ALA A 9 1.87 26.82 2.82
CA ALA A 9 2.23 26.71 4.23
C ALA A 9 1.99 25.29 4.77
N LEU A 10 0.83 24.68 4.49
CA LEU A 10 0.54 23.31 4.89
C LEU A 10 1.54 22.31 4.29
N THR A 11 1.93 22.51 3.02
CA THR A 11 2.93 21.66 2.36
C THR A 11 4.30 21.76 3.05
N GLY A 12 4.75 22.98 3.37
CA GLY A 12 6.01 23.18 4.11
C GLY A 12 5.97 22.61 5.53
N PHE A 13 4.82 22.66 6.20
CA PHE A 13 4.62 22.02 7.50
C PHE A 13 4.66 20.50 7.41
N ALA A 14 4.02 19.91 6.40
CA ALA A 14 4.04 18.47 6.18
C ALA A 14 5.47 17.94 5.98
N GLN A 15 6.31 18.69 5.25
CA GLN A 15 7.74 18.38 5.12
C GLN A 15 8.45 18.39 6.47
N THR A 16 8.26 19.46 7.25
CA THR A 16 8.88 19.60 8.59
C THR A 16 8.44 18.47 9.52
N ILE A 17 7.15 18.13 9.53
CA ILE A 17 6.59 17.02 10.31
C ILE A 17 7.24 15.69 9.93
N ASN A 18 7.36 15.41 8.64
CA ASN A 18 7.93 14.15 8.16
C ASN A 18 9.43 14.01 8.47
N GLU A 19 10.18 15.12 8.40
CA GLU A 19 11.60 15.20 8.76
C GLU A 19 11.83 15.03 10.27
N THR A 20 11.02 15.69 11.10
CA THR A 20 11.18 15.68 12.56
C THR A 20 10.52 14.46 13.22
N GLY A 21 9.53 13.85 12.58
CA GLY A 21 8.80 12.68 13.08
C GLY A 21 7.80 12.99 14.20
N ILE A 22 7.42 14.26 14.42
CA ILE A 22 6.39 14.64 15.40
C ILE A 22 4.98 14.51 14.80
N SER A 23 3.93 14.43 15.63
CA SER A 23 2.56 14.38 15.10
C SER A 23 2.07 15.76 14.62
N PRO A 24 1.08 15.82 13.69
CA PRO A 24 0.42 17.07 13.32
C PRO A 24 -0.16 17.84 14.52
N GLU A 25 -0.74 17.14 15.51
CA GLU A 25 -1.26 17.77 16.73
C GLU A 25 -0.16 18.44 17.56
N GLN A 26 0.98 17.76 17.67
CA GLN A 26 2.14 18.30 18.39
C GLN A 26 2.71 19.51 17.64
N PHE A 27 2.87 19.41 16.31
CA PHE A 27 3.35 20.52 15.48
C PHE A 27 2.45 21.77 15.60
N ILE A 28 1.12 21.61 15.50
CA ILE A 28 0.18 22.72 15.69
C ILE A 28 0.27 23.26 17.11
N SER A 29 0.41 22.41 18.14
CA SER A 29 0.58 22.85 19.52
C SER A 29 1.88 23.65 19.70
N ASP A 30 2.96 23.26 19.04
CA ASP A 30 4.24 23.97 19.07
C ASP A 30 4.14 25.32 18.34
N LEU A 31 3.42 25.40 17.22
CA LEU A 31 3.10 26.69 16.57
C LEU A 31 2.30 27.61 17.49
N ILE A 32 1.30 27.07 18.19
CA ILE A 32 0.52 27.83 19.18
C ILE A 32 1.42 28.39 20.27
N ASN A 33 2.44 27.66 20.71
CA ASN A 33 3.29 28.12 21.81
C ASN A 33 4.44 29.03 21.35
N ASN A 34 4.91 28.90 20.10
CA ASN A 34 6.16 29.51 19.64
C ASN A 34 5.99 30.54 18.52
N ASP A 35 4.89 30.52 17.75
CA ASP A 35 4.66 31.41 16.60
C ASP A 35 3.17 31.76 16.46
N HIS A 36 2.66 32.52 17.45
CA HIS A 36 1.26 32.94 17.54
C HIS A 36 0.76 33.66 16.27
N ASP A 37 1.58 34.55 15.69
CA ASP A 37 1.19 35.31 14.51
C ASP A 37 0.94 34.42 13.29
N LYS A 38 1.74 33.36 13.13
CA LYS A 38 1.60 32.43 12.02
C LYS A 38 0.35 31.57 12.17
N ILE A 39 0.12 31.00 13.36
CA ILE A 39 -1.06 30.16 13.59
C ILE A 39 -2.37 30.96 13.58
N ASP A 40 -2.38 32.18 14.12
CA ASP A 40 -3.57 33.02 14.12
C ASP A 40 -3.97 33.44 12.69
N LYS A 41 -2.98 33.68 11.81
CA LYS A 41 -3.24 33.92 10.37
C LYS A 41 -3.89 32.71 9.69
N LEU A 42 -3.39 31.50 9.97
CA LEU A 42 -3.96 30.26 9.42
C LEU A 42 -5.38 30.02 9.92
N ILE A 43 -5.61 30.17 11.24
CA ILE A 43 -6.93 30.04 11.85
C ILE A 43 -7.89 31.06 11.24
N SER A 44 -7.50 32.34 11.20
CA SER A 44 -8.36 33.40 10.67
C SER A 44 -8.73 33.15 9.22
N PHE A 45 -7.77 32.75 8.37
CA PHE A 45 -8.06 32.40 6.98
C PHE A 45 -9.02 31.21 6.91
N ARG A 46 -8.72 30.12 7.63
CA ARG A 46 -9.49 28.88 7.49
C ARG A 46 -10.93 29.03 7.99
N GLN A 47 -11.16 29.89 8.99
CA GLN A 47 -12.48 30.22 9.54
C GLN A 47 -13.44 30.75 8.48
N ASP A 48 -12.95 31.51 7.49
CA ASP A 48 -13.78 32.09 6.42
C ASP A 48 -14.39 31.02 5.50
N PHE A 49 -13.87 29.79 5.55
CA PHE A 49 -14.28 28.67 4.70
C PHE A 49 -14.82 27.48 5.50
N LEU A 50 -15.13 27.64 6.80
CA LEU A 50 -15.68 26.55 7.61
C LEU A 50 -17.14 26.29 7.28
N GLY A 51 -17.43 25.07 6.83
CA GLY A 51 -18.79 24.55 6.67
C GLY A 51 -19.24 23.73 7.87
N VAL A 52 -20.53 23.39 7.86
CA VAL A 52 -21.15 22.52 8.88
C VAL A 52 -20.50 21.13 8.88
N THR A 53 -20.06 20.63 7.72
CA THR A 53 -19.43 19.32 7.57
C THR A 53 -18.10 19.26 8.31
N GLU A 54 -17.24 20.26 8.14
CA GLU A 54 -15.93 20.33 8.79
C GLU A 54 -16.06 20.48 10.30
N LEU A 55 -17.00 21.32 10.75
CA LEU A 55 -17.28 21.51 12.18
C LEU A 55 -17.78 20.22 12.82
N ASN A 56 -18.68 19.49 12.16
CA ASN A 56 -19.14 18.19 12.65
C ASN A 56 -17.99 17.17 12.73
N ARG A 57 -17.10 17.14 11.74
CA ARG A 57 -15.90 16.28 11.75
C ARG A 57 -14.99 16.61 12.93
N ALA A 58 -14.76 17.89 13.23
CA ALA A 58 -13.92 18.34 14.35
C ALA A 58 -14.57 18.13 15.73
N SER A 59 -15.90 18.24 15.83
CA SER A 59 -16.63 18.24 17.10
C SER A 59 -16.34 17.04 18.01
N GLY A 60 -16.20 15.84 17.43
CA GLY A 60 -15.88 14.62 18.17
C GLY A 60 -14.51 14.65 18.86
N TYR A 61 -13.58 15.43 18.34
CA TYR A 61 -12.19 15.49 18.79
C TYR A 61 -11.94 16.57 19.85
N ILE A 62 -12.87 17.50 20.05
CA ILE A 62 -12.75 18.57 21.06
C ILE A 62 -12.53 17.99 22.47
N SER A 63 -13.11 16.82 22.73
CA SER A 63 -12.98 16.08 24.00
C SER A 63 -11.56 15.55 24.27
N MET A 64 -10.71 15.42 23.24
CA MET A 64 -9.36 14.82 23.34
C MET A 64 -8.30 15.73 23.99
N GLY A 65 -8.66 16.96 24.37
CA GLY A 65 -7.80 17.82 25.19
C GLY A 65 -6.67 18.54 24.46
N TYR A 66 -6.57 18.49 23.14
CA TYR A 66 -5.62 19.31 22.36
C TYR A 66 -6.11 20.75 22.17
N PHE A 67 -5.17 21.67 21.90
CA PHE A 67 -5.42 23.09 21.56
C PHE A 67 -6.20 23.91 22.60
N LYS A 68 -6.01 23.61 23.89
CA LYS A 68 -6.72 24.28 25.01
C LYS A 68 -6.48 25.78 25.14
N ALA A 69 -5.49 26.33 24.43
CA ALA A 69 -5.25 27.77 24.35
C ALA A 69 -6.39 28.52 23.62
N TYR A 70 -7.21 27.81 22.83
CA TYR A 70 -8.35 28.38 22.13
C TYR A 70 -9.66 27.72 22.59
N GLU A 71 -10.78 28.42 22.35
CA GLU A 71 -12.13 27.94 22.62
C GLU A 71 -13.04 28.10 21.41
N GLY A 72 -14.18 27.38 21.43
CA GLY A 72 -15.21 27.42 20.39
C GLY A 72 -14.66 27.17 18.98
N VAL A 73 -15.14 27.96 18.03
CA VAL A 73 -14.83 27.83 16.60
C VAL A 73 -13.33 27.90 16.33
N LYS A 74 -12.55 28.70 17.07
CA LYS A 74 -11.09 28.76 16.88
C LYS A 74 -10.43 27.41 17.17
N ARG A 75 -10.85 26.75 18.26
CA ARG A 75 -10.34 25.43 18.63
C ARG A 75 -10.74 24.36 17.63
N GLU A 76 -11.98 24.41 17.14
CA GLU A 76 -12.46 23.53 16.06
C GLU A 76 -11.64 23.73 14.78
N THR A 77 -11.32 24.99 14.45
CA THR A 77 -10.47 25.33 13.30
C THR A 77 -9.09 24.69 13.43
N CYS A 78 -8.47 24.68 14.62
CA CYS A 78 -7.19 23.99 14.81
C CYS A 78 -7.27 22.49 14.48
N PHE A 79 -8.36 21.81 14.85
CA PHE A 79 -8.56 20.41 14.47
C PHE A 79 -8.75 20.24 12.97
N VAL A 80 -9.50 21.14 12.31
CA VAL A 80 -9.66 21.10 10.84
C VAL A 80 -8.31 21.29 10.14
N ILE A 81 -7.51 22.28 10.56
CA ILE A 81 -6.14 22.50 10.05
C ILE A 81 -5.28 21.25 10.31
N CYS A 82 -5.40 20.63 11.49
CA CYS A 82 -4.67 19.41 11.83
C CYS A 82 -5.05 18.24 10.91
N PHE A 83 -6.31 18.09 10.55
CA PHE A 83 -6.76 17.08 9.59
C PHE A 83 -6.19 17.36 8.20
N GLU A 84 -6.31 18.58 7.70
CA GLU A 84 -5.75 18.97 6.40
C GLU A 84 -4.23 18.77 6.36
N LEU A 85 -3.53 19.07 7.46
CA LEU A 85 -2.10 18.83 7.59
C LEU A 85 -1.77 17.34 7.62
N THR A 86 -2.58 16.53 8.30
CA THR A 86 -2.45 15.06 8.29
C THR A 86 -2.61 14.51 6.87
N GLU A 87 -3.58 15.03 6.11
CA GLU A 87 -3.82 14.68 4.71
C GLU A 87 -2.59 15.02 3.83
N GLN A 88 -1.97 16.19 4.03
CA GLN A 88 -0.73 16.56 3.33
C GLN A 88 0.46 15.67 3.71
N VAL A 89 0.63 15.34 5.00
CA VAL A 89 1.68 14.42 5.45
C VAL A 89 1.51 13.04 4.82
N ILE A 90 0.29 12.50 4.83
CA ILE A 90 -0.02 11.20 4.22
C ILE A 90 0.32 11.20 2.72
N LYS A 91 -0.10 12.24 1.98
CA LYS A 91 0.23 12.37 0.54
C LYS A 91 1.74 12.43 0.30
N LEU A 92 2.46 13.23 1.07
CA LEU A 92 3.92 13.33 0.98
C LEU A 92 4.60 11.99 1.26
N GLU A 93 4.19 11.29 2.32
CA GLU A 93 4.73 9.97 2.66
C GLU A 93 4.51 8.95 1.55
N TYR A 94 3.32 8.90 0.95
CA TYR A 94 3.06 7.98 -0.17
C TYR A 94 3.91 8.31 -1.38
N ARG A 95 4.03 9.59 -1.74
CA ARG A 95 4.91 10.02 -2.84
C ARG A 95 6.34 9.57 -2.61
N GLN A 96 6.91 9.88 -1.43
CA GLN A 96 8.28 9.51 -1.08
C GLN A 96 8.53 8.00 -1.05
N ARG A 97 7.54 7.22 -0.60
CA ARG A 97 7.66 5.76 -0.55
C ARG A 97 7.74 5.15 -1.94
N CYS A 98 6.97 5.71 -2.88
CA CYS A 98 6.93 5.25 -4.26
C CYS A 98 8.06 5.80 -5.15
N GLU A 99 8.93 6.67 -4.63
CA GLU A 99 10.10 7.12 -5.37
C GLU A 99 11.08 5.98 -5.63
N THR A 100 11.61 5.90 -6.85
CA THR A 100 12.71 4.99 -7.15
C THR A 100 13.94 5.35 -6.31
N TYR A 101 14.76 4.35 -6.04
CA TYR A 101 16.01 4.52 -5.32
C TYR A 101 16.94 5.46 -6.07
N SER A 102 17.54 6.38 -5.32
CA SER A 102 18.59 7.27 -5.79
C SER A 102 19.66 7.41 -4.71
N LEU A 103 20.92 7.58 -5.13
CA LEU A 103 22.05 7.67 -4.19
C LEU A 103 21.99 8.88 -3.27
N THR A 104 21.10 9.84 -3.53
CA THR A 104 20.87 11.00 -2.66
C THR A 104 19.92 10.71 -1.51
N GLN A 105 19.24 9.56 -1.50
CA GLN A 105 18.32 9.21 -0.42
C GLN A 105 19.07 8.80 0.85
N PRO A 106 18.49 9.09 2.04
CA PRO A 106 19.14 8.84 3.33
C PRO A 106 19.72 7.43 3.53
N ILE A 107 19.03 6.38 3.07
CA ILE A 107 19.55 5.01 3.25
C ILE A 107 20.89 4.76 2.55
N PHE A 108 21.13 5.40 1.39
CA PHE A 108 22.39 5.26 0.64
C PHE A 108 23.41 6.32 1.01
N GLN A 109 23.00 7.45 1.58
CA GLN A 109 23.94 8.39 2.18
C GLN A 109 24.56 7.81 3.46
N ALA A 110 23.76 7.12 4.26
CA ALA A 110 24.23 6.42 5.46
C ALA A 110 25.06 5.17 5.12
N GLU A 111 24.58 4.35 4.18
CA GLU A 111 25.26 3.12 3.75
C GLU A 111 25.37 3.03 2.21
N PRO A 112 26.36 3.71 1.58
CA PRO A 112 26.50 3.73 0.12
C PRO A 112 26.61 2.34 -0.53
N SER A 113 27.27 1.40 0.16
CA SER A 113 27.42 0.02 -0.31
C SER A 113 26.11 -0.76 -0.42
N LEU A 114 25.03 -0.32 0.24
CA LEU A 114 23.72 -0.94 0.11
C LEU A 114 23.20 -0.85 -1.33
N ALA A 115 23.63 0.17 -2.09
CA ALA A 115 23.25 0.35 -3.49
C ALA A 115 23.74 -0.79 -4.40
N GLU A 116 24.79 -1.51 -4.01
CA GLU A 116 25.31 -2.67 -4.75
C GLU A 116 24.34 -3.86 -4.71
N HIS A 117 23.45 -3.87 -3.73
CA HIS A 117 22.44 -4.90 -3.50
C HIS A 117 21.06 -4.53 -4.07
N ILE A 118 20.95 -3.41 -4.79
CA ILE A 118 19.75 -3.11 -5.57
C ILE A 118 19.58 -4.19 -6.64
N ARG A 119 18.36 -4.71 -6.79
CA ARG A 119 18.05 -5.75 -7.75
C ARG A 119 18.38 -5.28 -9.17
N ARG A 120 18.94 -6.20 -9.95
CA ARG A 120 19.14 -6.01 -11.39
C ARG A 120 18.04 -6.73 -12.16
N LYS A 121 17.54 -6.08 -13.21
CA LYS A 121 16.68 -6.71 -14.22
C LYS A 121 17.51 -7.68 -15.05
N ASP A 122 16.85 -8.54 -15.81
CA ASP A 122 17.49 -9.47 -16.75
C ASP A 122 18.38 -8.75 -17.79
N SER A 123 18.08 -7.49 -18.09
CA SER A 123 18.90 -6.63 -18.95
C SER A 123 20.23 -6.15 -18.31
N GLY A 124 20.47 -6.47 -17.04
CA GLY A 124 21.65 -6.08 -16.26
C GLY A 124 21.56 -4.72 -15.57
N ASN A 125 20.57 -3.89 -15.92
CA ASN A 125 20.30 -2.60 -15.30
C ASN A 125 19.62 -2.75 -13.93
N TYR A 126 19.93 -1.86 -12.99
CA TYR A 126 19.22 -1.78 -11.72
C TYR A 126 17.73 -1.44 -11.93
N ASP A 127 16.85 -2.07 -11.16
CA ASP A 127 15.45 -1.67 -11.11
C ASP A 127 15.21 -0.43 -10.26
N ASN A 128 16.15 -0.11 -9.36
CA ASN A 128 16.08 0.99 -8.41
C ASN A 128 14.81 0.94 -7.56
N GLU A 129 14.33 -0.24 -7.20
CA GLU A 129 13.13 -0.39 -6.38
C GLU A 129 13.33 -1.35 -5.23
N LEU A 130 13.99 -2.49 -5.48
CA LEU A 130 14.09 -3.59 -4.52
C LEU A 130 15.55 -3.85 -4.13
N ILE A 131 15.76 -4.26 -2.88
CA ILE A 131 17.04 -4.72 -2.33
C ILE A 131 17.01 -6.25 -2.21
N ASP A 132 18.10 -6.90 -2.58
CA ASP A 132 18.30 -8.34 -2.35
C ASP A 132 18.28 -8.66 -0.86
N LEU A 133 17.30 -9.47 -0.44
CA LEU A 133 17.11 -9.81 0.97
C LEU A 133 18.27 -10.64 1.52
N SER A 134 19.00 -11.37 0.68
CA SER A 134 20.16 -12.16 1.12
C SER A 134 21.33 -11.31 1.62
N ALA A 135 21.35 -10.02 1.26
CA ALA A 135 22.38 -9.08 1.66
C ALA A 135 22.13 -8.42 3.04
N VAL A 136 20.94 -8.61 3.61
CA VAL A 136 20.51 -7.89 4.81
C VAL A 136 19.88 -8.82 5.84
N ASP A 137 19.96 -8.44 7.12
CA ASP A 137 19.42 -9.26 8.21
C ASP A 137 18.08 -8.71 8.69
N GLN A 138 17.02 -9.49 8.58
CA GLN A 138 15.75 -9.17 9.24
C GLN A 138 15.84 -9.48 10.73
N ILE A 139 15.50 -8.50 11.58
CA ILE A 139 15.51 -8.67 13.03
C ILE A 139 14.22 -9.37 13.46
N GLY A 140 14.30 -10.68 13.64
CA GLY A 140 13.12 -11.52 13.88
C GLY A 140 12.14 -11.48 12.69
N ASP A 141 10.84 -11.60 12.97
CA ASP A 141 9.77 -11.45 11.97
C ASP A 141 9.19 -10.02 11.96
N THR A 142 10.04 -9.02 12.24
CA THR A 142 9.64 -7.60 12.32
C THR A 142 9.95 -6.84 11.04
N GLU A 143 9.49 -5.60 10.94
CA GLU A 143 9.80 -4.69 9.83
C GLU A 143 11.25 -4.22 9.80
N ILE A 144 12.04 -4.52 10.83
CA ILE A 144 13.37 -3.96 11.02
C ILE A 144 14.39 -4.81 10.25
N ILE A 145 15.14 -4.13 9.40
CA ILE A 145 16.28 -4.69 8.65
C ILE A 145 17.56 -4.09 9.20
N LYS A 146 18.58 -4.92 9.41
CA LYS A 146 19.93 -4.51 9.75
C LYS A 146 20.85 -4.73 8.56
N TYR A 147 21.67 -3.73 8.27
CA TYR A 147 22.80 -3.86 7.36
C TYR A 147 23.97 -3.06 7.91
N LYS A 148 25.08 -3.76 8.16
CA LYS A 148 26.27 -3.21 8.83
C LYS A 148 25.91 -2.51 10.15
N ASP A 149 26.20 -1.22 10.25
CA ASP A 149 26.07 -0.43 11.47
C ASP A 149 24.71 0.29 11.58
N HIS A 150 23.86 0.16 10.56
CA HIS A 150 22.58 0.89 10.49
C HIS A 150 21.37 -0.05 10.44
N TYR A 151 20.23 0.51 10.83
CA TYR A 151 18.93 -0.13 10.78
C TYR A 151 18.02 0.61 9.81
N PHE A 152 17.20 -0.18 9.11
CA PHE A 152 16.28 0.22 8.06
C PHE A 152 14.92 -0.39 8.34
N LEU A 153 13.90 0.05 7.60
CA LEU A 153 12.54 -0.45 7.73
C LEU A 153 12.02 -0.95 6.38
N ILE A 154 11.39 -2.11 6.40
CA ILE A 154 10.54 -2.61 5.30
C ILE A 154 9.39 -1.62 5.07
N ASP A 155 8.98 -1.47 3.82
CA ASP A 155 7.82 -0.65 3.48
C ASP A 155 6.53 -1.18 4.15
N TYR A 156 5.75 -0.28 4.77
CA TYR A 156 4.60 -0.65 5.61
C TYR A 156 3.43 -1.28 4.85
N CYS A 157 3.42 -1.20 3.51
CA CYS A 157 2.41 -1.92 2.73
C CYS A 157 2.71 -3.41 2.59
N LEU A 158 3.89 -3.87 3.01
CA LEU A 158 4.22 -5.29 3.15
C LEU A 158 4.16 -5.66 4.64
N ASN A 159 3.35 -6.66 5.00
CA ASN A 159 3.34 -7.13 6.38
C ASN A 159 4.61 -7.96 6.63
N PRO A 160 5.46 -7.61 7.63
CA PRO A 160 6.73 -8.31 7.85
C PRO A 160 6.58 -9.79 8.19
N SER A 161 5.45 -10.23 8.74
CA SER A 161 5.20 -11.65 9.00
C SER A 161 5.08 -12.47 7.71
N GLU A 162 4.69 -11.84 6.60
CA GLU A 162 4.66 -12.48 5.29
C GLU A 162 6.07 -12.90 4.87
N LEU A 163 7.08 -12.07 5.14
CA LEU A 163 8.48 -12.41 4.86
C LEU A 163 8.94 -13.64 5.63
N GLY A 164 8.55 -13.78 6.90
CA GLY A 164 8.84 -14.97 7.70
C GLY A 164 8.31 -16.25 7.04
N TRP A 165 7.04 -16.22 6.60
CA TRP A 165 6.43 -17.33 5.86
C TRP A 165 7.15 -17.62 4.52
N ILE A 166 7.46 -16.59 3.74
CA ILE A 166 8.14 -16.73 2.44
C ILE A 166 9.52 -17.37 2.62
N LYS A 167 10.34 -16.86 3.56
CA LYS A 167 11.68 -17.38 3.85
C LYS A 167 11.65 -18.84 4.31
N ALA A 168 10.66 -19.20 5.13
CA ALA A 168 10.49 -20.57 5.61
C ALA A 168 10.05 -21.52 4.48
N THR A 169 9.23 -21.03 3.55
CA THR A 169 8.67 -21.84 2.45
C THR A 169 9.61 -21.96 1.25
N PHE A 170 10.39 -20.91 0.98
CA PHE A 170 11.25 -20.76 -0.20
C PHE A 170 12.66 -20.26 0.18
N PRO A 171 13.42 -21.03 0.97
CA PRO A 171 14.69 -20.56 1.55
C PRO A 171 15.79 -20.29 0.51
N ASP A 172 15.76 -20.99 -0.62
CA ASP A 172 16.80 -20.93 -1.66
C ASP A 172 16.41 -20.06 -2.86
N ASN A 173 15.22 -19.46 -2.84
CA ASN A 173 14.71 -18.65 -3.95
C ASN A 173 15.18 -17.20 -3.84
N PRO A 174 15.59 -16.56 -4.96
CA PRO A 174 15.89 -15.13 -4.97
C PRO A 174 14.68 -14.32 -4.49
N LEU A 175 14.91 -13.50 -3.47
CA LEU A 175 13.87 -12.71 -2.79
C LEU A 175 14.37 -11.28 -2.60
N PHE A 176 13.60 -10.33 -3.09
CA PHE A 176 13.92 -8.91 -3.06
C PHE A 176 12.80 -8.13 -2.39
N ILE A 177 13.15 -7.13 -1.58
CA ILE A 177 12.20 -6.36 -0.78
C ILE A 177 12.42 -4.86 -0.91
N ARG A 178 11.37 -4.09 -0.66
CA ARG A 178 11.41 -2.63 -0.59
C ARG A 178 11.73 -2.16 0.82
N LEU A 179 12.84 -1.46 0.97
CA LEU A 179 13.18 -0.66 2.15
C LEU A 179 12.70 0.79 1.99
N LYS A 180 12.38 1.45 3.11
CA LYS A 180 12.01 2.86 3.15
C LYS A 180 13.20 3.76 2.81
N PRO A 181 13.16 4.53 1.71
CA PRO A 181 14.33 5.29 1.24
C PRO A 181 14.76 6.43 2.19
N TYR A 182 13.84 6.95 3.00
CA TYR A 182 14.05 8.12 3.85
C TYR A 182 14.14 7.81 5.36
N LYS A 183 14.19 6.53 5.76
CA LYS A 183 14.24 6.15 7.18
C LYS A 183 15.47 5.27 7.44
N VAL A 184 16.43 5.83 8.17
CA VAL A 184 17.65 5.17 8.62
C VAL A 184 17.86 5.47 10.11
N PHE A 185 18.39 4.50 10.85
CA PHE A 185 18.61 4.63 12.29
C PHE A 185 19.98 4.08 12.68
N ASP A 186 20.71 4.82 13.52
CA ASP A 186 21.98 4.39 14.11
C ASP A 186 21.79 3.35 15.23
N LYS A 187 20.58 3.27 15.77
CA LYS A 187 20.18 2.32 16.81
C LYS A 187 18.92 1.59 16.39
N GLN A 188 18.77 0.36 16.83
CA GLN A 188 17.58 -0.44 16.52
C GLN A 188 16.31 0.33 16.96
N PRO A 189 15.40 0.65 16.03
CA PRO A 189 14.15 1.32 16.37
C PRO A 189 13.21 0.37 17.12
N GLN A 190 12.16 0.91 17.71
CA GLN A 190 11.08 0.09 18.28
C GLN A 190 10.30 -0.57 17.14
N GLY A 191 10.14 -1.89 17.20
CA GLY A 191 9.32 -2.63 16.25
C GLY A 191 7.83 -2.43 16.51
N ARG A 192 7.03 -2.47 15.45
CA ARG A 192 5.57 -2.40 15.52
C ARG A 192 4.99 -3.73 15.96
N LEU A 193 3.90 -3.66 16.71
CA LEU A 193 3.07 -4.82 16.99
C LEU A 193 2.10 -5.03 15.82
N PHE A 194 2.20 -6.19 15.17
CA PHE A 194 1.26 -6.64 14.17
C PHE A 194 0.34 -7.69 14.81
N GLU A 195 -0.95 -7.40 14.91
CA GLU A 195 -1.97 -8.36 15.37
C GLU A 195 -2.60 -9.04 14.16
N SER A 196 -2.57 -10.37 14.11
CA SER A 196 -3.24 -11.17 13.09
C SER A 196 -4.20 -12.17 13.75
N ILE A 197 -5.40 -12.30 13.17
CA ILE A 197 -6.42 -13.27 13.59
C ILE A 197 -6.37 -14.46 12.63
N LEU A 198 -6.15 -15.66 13.14
CA LEU A 198 -6.03 -16.89 12.36
C LEU A 198 -7.34 -17.71 12.44
N MET A 199 -8.02 -17.88 11.29
CA MET A 199 -9.23 -18.72 11.15
C MET A 199 -8.97 -19.84 10.11
N PRO A 200 -9.04 -21.14 10.49
CA PRO A 200 -8.74 -22.23 9.56
C PRO A 200 -9.91 -22.61 8.63
N ALA A 201 -9.61 -23.14 7.43
CA ALA A 201 -10.57 -23.53 6.38
C ALA A 201 -10.92 -25.04 6.35
N ASN A 202 -12.01 -25.41 5.65
CA ASN A 202 -12.59 -26.77 5.52
C ASN A 202 -12.19 -27.47 4.18
N PRO A 203 -11.62 -28.71 4.17
CA PRO A 203 -10.73 -29.18 3.09
C PRO A 203 -11.29 -30.04 1.92
N ASN A 204 -12.59 -30.02 1.58
CA ASN A 204 -13.17 -31.16 0.81
C ASN A 204 -13.57 -31.01 -0.68
N TRP A 205 -13.31 -29.91 -1.40
CA TRP A 205 -13.89 -29.74 -2.74
C TRP A 205 -12.92 -29.90 -3.94
N TRP A 206 -11.63 -30.13 -3.71
CA TRP A 206 -10.53 -30.08 -4.71
C TRP A 206 -10.51 -31.14 -5.84
N LYS A 207 -11.54 -31.96 -6.05
CA LYS A 207 -11.33 -33.28 -6.72
C LYS A 207 -11.45 -33.37 -8.24
N THR A 208 -12.05 -32.43 -8.99
CA THR A 208 -12.52 -32.79 -10.35
C THR A 208 -12.27 -31.82 -11.52
N LEU A 209 -11.60 -30.68 -11.30
CA LEU A 209 -11.08 -29.68 -12.26
C LEU A 209 -11.05 -30.08 -13.77
N ASN A 210 -11.89 -29.46 -14.63
CA ASN A 210 -11.83 -29.60 -16.11
C ASN A 210 -12.26 -28.31 -16.87
N ILE A 211 -11.38 -27.69 -17.69
CA ILE A 211 -11.70 -26.64 -18.70
C ILE A 211 -10.85 -26.83 -19.98
N HIS A 212 -11.35 -26.42 -21.16
CA HIS A 212 -10.80 -26.70 -22.51
C HIS A 212 -10.26 -25.46 -23.30
N ASN A 213 -9.70 -25.70 -24.49
CA ASN A 213 -8.83 -24.79 -25.24
C ASN A 213 -9.61 -23.71 -26.04
N ARG A 214 -9.18 -22.43 -25.91
CA ARG A 214 -9.66 -21.17 -26.55
C ARG A 214 -10.67 -20.30 -25.77
N ASP A 215 -10.93 -20.62 -24.51
CA ASP A 215 -11.72 -19.74 -23.64
C ASP A 215 -10.86 -18.65 -22.97
N LYS A 216 -11.48 -17.50 -22.68
CA LYS A 216 -10.98 -16.43 -21.81
C LYS A 216 -11.91 -16.34 -20.62
N GLU A 217 -11.35 -16.38 -19.41
CA GLU A 217 -12.07 -16.12 -18.17
C GLU A 217 -11.38 -14.97 -17.40
N GLY A 218 -12.20 -14.18 -16.72
CA GLY A 218 -11.78 -13.09 -15.84
C GLY A 218 -12.94 -12.75 -14.93
N ALA A 219 -12.65 -12.30 -13.72
CA ALA A 219 -13.64 -11.96 -12.72
C ALA A 219 -13.36 -10.58 -12.12
N ALA A 220 -14.45 -9.88 -11.78
CA ALA A 220 -14.42 -8.64 -11.03
C ALA A 220 -15.50 -8.76 -9.95
N TYR A 221 -15.07 -8.70 -8.69
CA TYR A 221 -15.94 -8.81 -7.52
C TYR A 221 -16.07 -7.42 -6.90
N GLN A 222 -17.29 -6.99 -6.59
CA GLN A 222 -17.55 -5.66 -6.03
C GLN A 222 -18.28 -5.79 -4.70
N LEU A 223 -17.92 -4.96 -3.72
CA LEU A 223 -18.68 -4.82 -2.49
C LEU A 223 -19.66 -3.64 -2.63
N GLY A 224 -20.97 -3.90 -2.67
CA GLY A 224 -22.03 -2.90 -2.60
C GLY A 224 -22.79 -2.89 -1.26
N GLU A 225 -23.33 -1.74 -0.87
CA GLU A 225 -24.11 -1.55 0.37
C GLU A 225 -25.37 -2.42 0.42
N ASP A 226 -25.97 -2.72 -0.74
CA ASP A 226 -27.20 -3.53 -0.85
C ASP A 226 -26.94 -5.01 -1.19
N GLU A 227 -25.69 -5.40 -1.48
CA GLU A 227 -25.37 -6.76 -1.98
C GLU A 227 -25.18 -7.78 -0.86
N TYR A 228 -24.87 -7.33 0.37
CA TYR A 228 -24.55 -8.21 1.49
C TYR A 228 -25.13 -7.75 2.84
N PRO A 229 -26.46 -7.52 2.96
CA PRO A 229 -27.06 -7.05 4.22
C PRO A 229 -26.81 -8.01 5.40
N ASP A 230 -26.59 -9.30 5.13
CA ASP A 230 -26.41 -10.35 6.13
C ASP A 230 -24.96 -10.84 6.30
N ASN A 231 -23.96 -10.22 5.63
CA ASN A 231 -22.54 -10.56 5.82
C ASN A 231 -21.78 -9.40 6.51
N PRO A 232 -21.63 -9.44 7.85
CA PRO A 232 -20.94 -8.40 8.61
C PRO A 232 -19.49 -8.17 8.18
N GLN A 233 -18.82 -9.21 7.68
CA GLN A 233 -17.43 -9.11 7.23
C GLN A 233 -17.33 -8.31 5.93
N ALA A 234 -18.17 -8.63 4.94
CA ALA A 234 -18.24 -7.87 3.69
C ALA A 234 -18.59 -6.40 3.95
N LEU A 235 -19.55 -6.14 4.85
CA LEU A 235 -19.93 -4.79 5.24
C LEU A 235 -18.78 -4.02 5.92
N TRP A 236 -18.03 -4.68 6.80
CA TRP A 236 -16.85 -4.09 7.44
C TRP A 236 -15.72 -3.80 6.44
N GLU A 237 -15.44 -4.73 5.53
CA GLU A 237 -14.43 -4.55 4.49
C GLU A 237 -14.78 -3.38 3.56
N TYR A 238 -16.06 -3.23 3.21
CA TYR A 238 -16.54 -2.11 2.40
C TYR A 238 -16.54 -0.78 3.16
N LYS A 239 -17.26 -0.68 4.29
CA LYS A 239 -17.48 0.60 4.99
C LYS A 239 -16.25 1.07 5.76
N VAL A 240 -15.46 0.16 6.31
CA VAL A 240 -14.35 0.51 7.22
C VAL A 240 -12.99 0.36 6.56
N LYS A 241 -12.74 -0.75 5.85
CA LYS A 241 -11.48 -0.90 5.11
C LYS A 241 -11.50 -0.19 3.75
N ASN A 242 -12.64 0.34 3.32
CA ASN A 242 -12.85 1.00 2.04
C ASN A 242 -12.43 0.12 0.85
N ILE A 243 -12.54 -1.21 0.96
CA ILE A 243 -12.19 -2.13 -0.13
C ILE A 243 -13.40 -2.19 -1.06
N ASN A 244 -13.16 -1.98 -2.35
CA ASN A 244 -14.23 -1.88 -3.34
C ASN A 244 -14.29 -3.12 -4.22
N ARG A 245 -13.15 -3.54 -4.78
CA ARG A 245 -13.14 -4.65 -5.74
C ARG A 245 -11.80 -5.37 -5.88
N LEU A 246 -11.86 -6.61 -6.36
CA LEU A 246 -10.71 -7.40 -6.80
C LEU A 246 -10.86 -7.68 -8.29
N GLU A 247 -9.85 -7.33 -9.08
CA GLU A 247 -9.80 -7.58 -10.52
C GLU A 247 -8.67 -8.55 -10.86
N VAL A 248 -8.97 -9.54 -11.70
CA VAL A 248 -7.98 -10.55 -12.12
C VAL A 248 -7.94 -10.66 -13.64
N ILE A 249 -6.74 -10.55 -14.20
CA ILE A 249 -6.48 -10.70 -15.63
C ILE A 249 -5.28 -11.61 -15.88
N ALA A 250 -5.42 -12.54 -16.82
CA ALA A 250 -4.32 -13.32 -17.36
C ALA A 250 -4.27 -13.18 -18.88
N LYS A 251 -3.06 -13.04 -19.44
CA LYS A 251 -2.81 -12.92 -20.87
C LYS A 251 -1.59 -13.74 -21.26
N ARG A 252 -1.67 -14.45 -22.38
CA ARG A 252 -0.52 -15.12 -22.98
C ARG A 252 -0.04 -14.31 -24.18
N ASP A 253 1.25 -14.04 -24.26
CA ASP A 253 1.84 -13.32 -25.39
C ASP A 253 2.14 -14.25 -26.58
N ASN A 254 2.61 -13.68 -27.69
CA ASN A 254 2.95 -14.43 -28.90
C ASN A 254 4.18 -15.34 -28.74
N ASN A 255 4.99 -15.12 -27.71
CA ASN A 255 6.16 -15.94 -27.39
C ASN A 255 5.81 -17.11 -26.47
N GLY A 256 4.57 -17.15 -25.99
CA GLY A 256 4.07 -18.18 -25.09
C GLY A 256 4.23 -17.85 -23.62
N ASN A 257 4.73 -16.67 -23.23
CA ASN A 257 4.77 -16.24 -21.84
C ASN A 257 3.35 -15.96 -21.35
N LEU A 258 2.98 -16.53 -20.20
CA LEU A 258 1.73 -16.22 -19.51
C LEU A 258 2.02 -15.17 -18.43
N SER A 259 1.35 -14.04 -18.54
CA SER A 259 1.39 -12.93 -17.60
C SER A 259 0.06 -12.78 -16.90
N MET A 260 0.05 -12.69 -15.57
CA MET A 260 -1.15 -12.53 -14.77
C MET A 260 -1.00 -11.35 -13.81
N MET A 261 -2.08 -10.62 -13.62
CA MET A 261 -2.19 -9.50 -12.69
C MET A 261 -3.48 -9.63 -11.88
N LEU A 262 -3.37 -9.49 -10.57
CA LEU A 262 -4.48 -9.40 -9.63
C LEU A 262 -4.39 -8.05 -8.93
N GLU A 263 -5.46 -7.28 -8.89
CA GLU A 263 -5.47 -5.97 -8.25
C GLU A 263 -6.69 -5.78 -7.32
N GLU A 264 -6.45 -5.66 -6.02
CA GLU A 264 -7.45 -5.25 -5.02
C GLU A 264 -7.46 -3.72 -4.90
N LEU A 265 -8.58 -3.10 -5.27
CA LEU A 265 -8.78 -1.66 -5.26
C LEU A 265 -9.63 -1.20 -4.09
N THR A 266 -9.22 -0.10 -3.48
CA THR A 266 -10.06 0.66 -2.55
C THR A 266 -11.07 1.53 -3.28
N GLY A 267 -12.08 2.03 -2.55
CA GLY A 267 -12.81 3.23 -2.96
C GLY A 267 -11.91 4.47 -2.95
N MET A 268 -12.45 5.58 -3.45
CA MET A 268 -11.81 6.89 -3.30
C MET A 268 -11.82 7.28 -1.82
N ASP A 269 -10.66 7.58 -1.24
CA ASP A 269 -10.57 8.07 0.12
C ASP A 269 -10.80 9.60 0.19
N HIS A 270 -10.76 10.16 1.40
CA HIS A 270 -10.92 11.60 1.63
C HIS A 270 -9.76 12.45 1.06
N ASN A 271 -8.64 11.83 0.69
CA ASN A 271 -7.48 12.48 0.08
C ASN A 271 -7.57 12.52 -1.46
N ASN A 272 -8.66 12.03 -2.04
CA ASN A 272 -8.80 11.72 -3.47
C ASN A 272 -7.76 10.71 -3.96
N MET A 273 -7.45 9.70 -3.15
CA MET A 273 -6.57 8.60 -3.52
C MET A 273 -7.33 7.28 -3.60
N VAL A 274 -6.98 6.49 -4.62
CA VAL A 274 -7.35 5.08 -4.73
C VAL A 274 -6.07 4.25 -4.63
N PHE A 275 -6.12 3.19 -3.84
CA PHE A 275 -5.01 2.26 -3.64
C PHE A 275 -5.32 0.93 -4.30
N GLY A 276 -4.39 0.44 -5.11
CA GLY A 276 -4.38 -0.90 -5.67
C GLY A 276 -3.28 -1.74 -5.02
N ARG A 277 -3.64 -2.83 -4.34
CA ARG A 277 -2.69 -3.91 -4.04
C ARG A 277 -2.60 -4.78 -5.26
N CYS A 278 -1.43 -4.91 -5.84
CA CYS A 278 -1.22 -5.61 -7.09
C CYS A 278 -0.30 -6.82 -6.88
N ILE A 279 -0.75 -8.00 -7.29
CA ILE A 279 0.11 -9.17 -7.50
C ILE A 279 0.32 -9.29 -9.00
N HIS A 280 1.56 -9.25 -9.45
CA HIS A 280 1.94 -9.52 -10.84
C HIS A 280 2.82 -10.76 -10.89
N LEU A 281 2.59 -11.63 -11.86
CA LEU A 281 3.40 -12.85 -12.03
C LEU A 281 3.48 -13.22 -13.49
N ASP A 282 4.60 -13.82 -13.86
CA ASP A 282 4.84 -14.33 -15.21
C ASP A 282 5.37 -15.77 -15.16
N THR A 283 5.04 -16.58 -16.16
CA THR A 283 5.57 -17.93 -16.36
C THR A 283 5.74 -18.24 -17.84
N ASP A 284 6.83 -18.89 -18.20
CA ASP A 284 7.08 -19.39 -19.56
C ASP A 284 6.55 -20.82 -19.77
N ASP A 285 5.87 -21.40 -18.77
CA ASP A 285 5.29 -22.72 -18.90
C ASP A 285 4.24 -22.79 -20.00
N LYS A 286 4.30 -23.88 -20.78
CA LYS A 286 3.47 -24.09 -21.95
C LYS A 286 1.99 -24.15 -21.59
N GLN A 287 1.15 -23.84 -22.58
CA GLN A 287 -0.29 -24.06 -22.44
C GLN A 287 -0.57 -25.53 -22.11
N GLY A 288 -1.41 -25.76 -21.09
CA GLY A 288 -1.80 -27.09 -20.64
C GLY A 288 -0.90 -27.69 -19.54
N THR A 289 0.18 -27.00 -19.14
CA THR A 289 0.94 -27.38 -17.94
C THR A 289 0.02 -27.33 -16.70
N ASN A 290 0.12 -28.34 -15.84
CA ASN A 290 -0.63 -28.39 -14.59
C ASN A 290 -0.14 -27.27 -13.64
N ALA A 291 -1.05 -26.53 -13.01
CA ALA A 291 -0.68 -25.45 -12.09
C ALA A 291 0.17 -25.90 -10.89
N ASN A 292 0.13 -27.19 -10.52
CA ASN A 292 0.98 -27.73 -9.47
C ASN A 292 2.44 -27.93 -9.91
N ASP A 293 2.65 -28.07 -11.22
CA ASP A 293 3.96 -28.33 -11.83
C ASP A 293 4.54 -27.06 -12.46
N ALA A 294 3.70 -26.05 -12.69
CA ALA A 294 4.12 -24.78 -13.27
C ALA A 294 4.99 -23.97 -12.30
N ILE A 295 6.04 -23.36 -12.83
CA ILE A 295 6.99 -22.50 -12.12
C ILE A 295 6.84 -21.07 -12.64
N LEU A 296 6.68 -20.13 -11.72
CA LEU A 296 6.71 -18.71 -12.00
C LEU A 296 8.15 -18.26 -12.20
N ASN A 297 8.38 -17.51 -13.27
CA ASN A 297 9.64 -16.78 -13.45
C ASN A 297 9.81 -15.82 -12.26
N HIS A 298 8.74 -15.09 -11.93
CA HIS A 298 8.65 -14.26 -10.75
C HIS A 298 7.21 -14.04 -10.30
N LEU A 299 7.08 -13.62 -9.03
CA LEU A 299 5.88 -13.05 -8.44
C LEU A 299 6.29 -11.74 -7.75
N ASP A 300 5.66 -10.65 -8.17
CA ASP A 300 5.84 -9.30 -7.65
C ASP A 300 4.62 -8.89 -6.82
N LEU A 301 4.84 -8.36 -5.62
CA LEU A 301 3.84 -7.62 -4.86
C LEU A 301 4.10 -6.13 -5.05
N ALA A 302 3.09 -5.36 -5.39
CA ALA A 302 3.21 -3.92 -5.65
C ALA A 302 2.02 -3.14 -5.11
N ILE A 303 2.22 -1.83 -4.92
CA ILE A 303 1.16 -0.88 -4.66
C ILE A 303 1.07 0.09 -5.81
N ASN A 304 -0.14 0.26 -6.33
CA ASN A 304 -0.53 1.30 -7.25
C ASN A 304 -1.30 2.37 -6.48
N VAL A 305 -0.93 3.63 -6.67
CA VAL A 305 -1.63 4.78 -6.10
C VAL A 305 -2.15 5.62 -7.26
N TYR A 306 -3.44 5.93 -7.23
CA TYR A 306 -4.11 6.76 -8.22
C TYR A 306 -4.65 8.01 -7.54
N GLU A 307 -4.17 9.17 -7.94
CA GLU A 307 -4.61 10.47 -7.40
C GLU A 307 -5.66 11.11 -8.31
N ASP A 308 -6.62 11.80 -7.68
CA ASP A 308 -7.58 12.70 -8.33
C ASP A 308 -8.31 12.03 -9.51
N ASP A 309 -8.19 12.61 -10.71
CA ASP A 309 -8.90 12.13 -11.90
C ASP A 309 -8.40 10.76 -12.37
N ASN A 310 -7.14 10.39 -12.10
CA ASN A 310 -6.66 9.03 -12.36
C ASN A 310 -7.39 8.02 -11.46
N GLY A 311 -7.64 8.39 -10.20
CA GLY A 311 -8.40 7.57 -9.26
C GLY A 311 -9.85 7.39 -9.70
N LYS A 312 -10.52 8.49 -10.07
CA LYS A 312 -11.90 8.44 -10.58
C LYS A 312 -12.00 7.58 -11.84
N LYS A 313 -11.08 7.78 -12.78
CA LYS A 313 -11.04 7.02 -14.04
C LYS A 313 -10.77 5.54 -13.77
N ARG A 314 -9.79 5.22 -12.91
CA ARG A 314 -9.48 3.83 -12.55
C ARG A 314 -10.71 3.11 -12.01
N LEU A 315 -11.48 3.74 -11.12
CA LEU A 315 -12.72 3.17 -10.53
C LEU A 315 -13.82 2.87 -11.56
N THR A 316 -13.85 3.58 -12.69
CA THR A 316 -14.81 3.31 -13.78
C THR A 316 -14.31 2.28 -14.79
N GLU A 317 -13.00 2.03 -14.83
CA GLU A 317 -12.37 1.05 -15.71
C GLU A 317 -12.36 -0.34 -15.08
N ASN A 318 -12.19 -1.38 -15.90
CA ASN A 318 -12.17 -2.76 -15.46
C ASN A 318 -11.14 -3.56 -16.28
N LEU A 319 -10.14 -4.13 -15.61
CA LEU A 319 -9.06 -4.91 -16.23
C LEU A 319 -9.59 -6.11 -17.03
N ALA A 320 -10.67 -6.76 -16.60
CA ALA A 320 -11.20 -7.97 -17.22
C ALA A 320 -11.71 -7.75 -18.66
N HIS A 321 -12.04 -6.51 -19.03
CA HIS A 321 -12.48 -6.17 -20.39
C HIS A 321 -11.30 -5.99 -21.38
N GLY A 322 -10.06 -6.14 -20.92
CA GLY A 322 -8.86 -6.05 -21.77
C GLY A 322 -8.58 -4.65 -22.34
N GLN A 323 -9.22 -3.61 -21.79
CA GLN A 323 -8.93 -2.22 -22.15
C GLN A 323 -7.68 -1.75 -21.41
N VAL A 324 -6.96 -0.80 -22.02
CA VAL A 324 -5.86 -0.10 -21.36
C VAL A 324 -6.44 0.68 -20.18
N THR A 325 -6.12 0.27 -18.96
CA THR A 325 -6.50 1.00 -17.75
C THR A 325 -5.62 2.22 -17.55
N SER A 326 -6.11 3.16 -16.77
CA SER A 326 -5.36 4.34 -16.34
C SER A 326 -4.06 3.92 -15.67
N ASN A 327 -2.98 4.61 -16.03
CA ASN A 327 -1.71 4.42 -15.34
C ASN A 327 -1.85 4.91 -13.89
N ALA A 328 -1.24 4.19 -12.97
CA ALA A 328 -1.11 4.66 -11.60
C ALA A 328 -0.34 5.99 -11.59
N SER A 329 -0.74 6.92 -10.72
CA SER A 329 0.04 8.14 -10.45
C SER A 329 1.41 7.77 -9.89
N TYR A 330 1.44 6.75 -9.03
CA TYR A 330 2.66 6.12 -8.53
C TYR A 330 2.49 4.61 -8.50
N ARG A 331 3.55 3.87 -8.84
CA ARG A 331 3.64 2.42 -8.68
C ARG A 331 4.96 2.09 -8.01
N THR A 332 4.95 1.18 -7.06
CA THR A 332 6.17 0.68 -6.43
C THR A 332 6.06 -0.80 -6.15
N HIS A 333 7.10 -1.56 -6.49
CA HIS A 333 7.22 -2.95 -6.05
C HIS A 333 7.63 -2.98 -4.57
N LEU A 334 6.95 -3.81 -3.79
CA LEU A 334 7.22 -4.07 -2.39
C LEU A 334 8.06 -5.32 -2.19
N LEU A 335 7.81 -6.34 -3.00
CA LEU A 335 8.44 -7.64 -2.92
C LEU A 335 8.52 -8.25 -4.31
N ARG A 336 9.59 -8.99 -4.57
CA ARG A 336 9.70 -9.91 -5.69
C ARG A 336 10.31 -11.21 -5.23
N ILE A 337 9.72 -12.33 -5.61
CA ILE A 337 10.32 -13.65 -5.47
C ILE A 337 10.40 -14.35 -6.83
N GLU A 338 11.48 -15.07 -7.08
CA GLU A 338 11.73 -15.73 -8.36
C GLU A 338 11.70 -17.26 -8.24
N ASN A 339 11.32 -17.94 -9.33
CA ASN A 339 11.35 -19.40 -9.46
C ASN A 339 10.47 -20.15 -8.43
N VAL A 340 9.28 -19.63 -8.13
CA VAL A 340 8.35 -20.24 -7.18
C VAL A 340 7.25 -21.04 -7.89
N PRO A 341 6.71 -22.11 -7.30
CA PRO A 341 5.60 -22.85 -7.89
C PRO A 341 4.36 -21.97 -8.06
N PHE A 342 3.64 -22.06 -9.19
CA PHE A 342 2.44 -21.26 -9.48
C PHE A 342 1.39 -21.35 -8.35
N LYS A 343 1.22 -22.53 -7.75
CA LYS A 343 0.32 -22.75 -6.60
C LYS A 343 0.60 -21.85 -5.38
N SER A 344 1.80 -21.26 -5.26
CA SER A 344 2.12 -20.33 -4.17
C SER A 344 1.31 -19.03 -4.25
N LEU A 345 0.80 -18.67 -5.43
CA LEU A 345 -0.06 -17.50 -5.65
C LEU A 345 -1.19 -17.44 -4.62
N VAL A 346 -1.74 -18.59 -4.24
CA VAL A 346 -2.81 -18.69 -3.25
C VAL A 346 -2.37 -18.15 -1.89
N GLY A 347 -1.20 -18.58 -1.41
CA GLY A 347 -0.62 -18.11 -0.16
C GLY A 347 -0.32 -16.61 -0.21
N PHE A 348 0.26 -16.14 -1.32
CA PHE A 348 0.52 -14.72 -1.52
C PHE A 348 -0.76 -13.87 -1.53
N ALA A 349 -1.81 -14.30 -2.24
CA ALA A 349 -3.08 -13.59 -2.27
C ALA A 349 -3.73 -13.50 -0.89
N LEU A 350 -3.76 -14.60 -0.13
CA LEU A 350 -4.33 -14.65 1.22
C LEU A 350 -3.57 -13.79 2.24
N LEU A 351 -2.26 -13.65 2.06
CA LEU A 351 -1.42 -12.85 2.94
C LEU A 351 -1.48 -11.36 2.59
N PHE A 352 -1.37 -11.05 1.29
CA PHE A 352 -1.16 -9.68 0.82
C PHE A 352 -2.45 -8.87 0.66
N PHE A 353 -3.53 -9.48 0.15
CA PHE A 353 -4.82 -8.79 -0.01
C PHE A 353 -5.56 -8.68 1.32
N LYS A 354 -6.36 -7.62 1.47
CA LYS A 354 -7.03 -7.31 2.75
C LYS A 354 -8.45 -7.83 2.85
N SER A 355 -9.11 -8.08 1.72
CA SER A 355 -10.49 -8.60 1.67
C SER A 355 -10.48 -10.12 1.61
N GLN A 356 -10.93 -10.77 2.66
CA GLN A 356 -11.10 -12.22 2.60
C GLN A 356 -12.31 -12.61 1.76
N THR A 357 -13.34 -11.75 1.74
CA THR A 357 -14.56 -11.95 0.96
C THR A 357 -14.25 -12.06 -0.53
N LEU A 358 -13.60 -11.05 -1.10
CA LEU A 358 -13.29 -11.00 -2.54
C LEU A 358 -12.29 -12.08 -2.95
N ILE A 359 -11.33 -12.38 -2.08
CA ILE A 359 -10.40 -13.49 -2.29
C ILE A 359 -11.16 -14.82 -2.31
N GLN A 360 -12.08 -15.05 -1.37
CA GLN A 360 -12.86 -16.28 -1.31
C GLN A 360 -13.77 -16.43 -2.54
N GLU A 361 -14.46 -15.37 -2.96
CA GLU A 361 -15.29 -15.39 -4.17
C GLU A 361 -14.45 -15.68 -5.43
N TRP A 362 -13.26 -15.08 -5.52
CA TRP A 362 -12.29 -15.39 -6.58
C TRP A 362 -11.86 -16.85 -6.55
N PHE A 363 -11.53 -17.37 -5.36
CA PHE A 363 -11.20 -18.79 -5.22
C PHE A 363 -12.36 -19.70 -5.60
N GLU A 364 -13.58 -19.37 -5.19
CA GLU A 364 -14.75 -20.15 -5.49
C GLU A 364 -15.06 -20.18 -6.99
N ASP A 365 -14.94 -19.05 -7.69
CA ASP A 365 -15.19 -19.03 -9.13
C ASP A 365 -14.13 -19.80 -9.94
N GLN A 366 -12.85 -19.61 -9.62
CA GLN A 366 -11.74 -20.16 -10.40
C GLN A 366 -11.48 -21.63 -10.13
N PHE A 367 -11.86 -22.11 -8.95
CA PHE A 367 -11.49 -23.44 -8.50
C PHE A 367 -12.70 -24.28 -8.05
N SER A 368 -13.80 -23.71 -7.55
CA SER A 368 -14.97 -24.48 -7.06
C SER A 368 -15.93 -24.98 -8.16
N LYS A 369 -15.47 -25.07 -9.42
CA LYS A 369 -16.20 -25.78 -10.50
C LYS A 369 -15.65 -27.19 -10.73
#